data_AF-A0A3Q0RGM0-F1
#
_entry.id   AF-A0A3Q0RGM0-F1
#
_cell.length_a   1.000
_cell.length_b   1.000
_cell.length_c   1.000
_cell.angle_alpha   90.00
_cell.angle_beta   90.00
_cell.angle_gamma   90.00
#
_symmetry.space_group_name_H-M   'P 1'
#
loop_
_entity.id
_entity.type
_entity.pdbx_description
1 polymer ?
#
loop_
_entity_poly.entity_id
_entity_poly.type
_entity_poly.pdbx_seq_one_letter_code
_entity_poly.pdbx_strand_id
1 'polypeptide(L)' 'IILASQHHTSLEPINRQRMYITLLTSLQIFLILAFSATEVIIFYIIFEATLIPTLVIITR' A
#
# COMPACT_ATOMS: atom_id res chain seq x y z
N ILE A 1 10.50 2.92 -1.49
CA ILE A 1 9.81 2.03 -0.53
C ILE A 1 10.17 0.56 -0.78
N ILE A 2 10.00 0.03 -1.99
CA ILE A 2 10.31 -1.39 -2.30
C ILE A 2 11.76 -1.77 -1.96
N LEU A 3 12.75 -0.95 -2.33
CA LEU A 3 14.16 -1.20 -1.99
C LEU A 3 14.43 -1.14 -0.47
N ALA A 4 13.71 -0.29 0.26
CA ALA A 4 13.85 -0.18 1.72
C ALA A 4 13.19 -1.37 2.45
N SER A 5 12.09 -1.91 1.90
CA SER A 5 11.41 -3.07 2.49
C SER A 5 12.13 -4.39 2.20
N GLN A 6 12.89 -4.50 1.10
CA GLN A 6 13.58 -5.72 0.69
C GLN A 6 14.44 -6.34 1.80
N HIS A 7 15.21 -5.52 2.52
CA HIS A 7 16.05 -6.02 3.62
C HIS A 7 15.20 -6.59 4.77
N HIS A 8 14.11 -5.90 5.14
CA HIS A 8 13.25 -6.30 6.25
C HIS A 8 12.39 -7.53 5.92
N THR A 9 11.96 -7.69 4.67
CA THR A 9 11.14 -8.83 4.23
C THR A 9 11.97 -10.02 3.76
N SER A 10 13.30 -9.92 3.69
CA SER A 10 14.18 -10.97 3.14
C SER A 10 14.12 -12.30 3.90
N LEU A 11 13.82 -12.26 5.19
CA LEU A 11 13.72 -13.43 6.08
C LEU A 11 12.33 -14.09 6.05
N GLU A 12 11.35 -13.44 5.44
CA GLU A 12 9.98 -13.94 5.32
C GLU A 12 9.86 -14.92 4.14
N PRO A 13 8.97 -15.93 4.18
CA PRO A 13 8.75 -16.84 3.07
C PRO A 13 8.27 -16.07 1.83
N ILE A 14 8.61 -16.58 0.65
CA ILE A 14 8.36 -15.91 -0.64
C ILE A 14 6.90 -15.44 -0.81
N ASN A 15 5.93 -16.19 -0.28
CA ASN A 15 4.51 -15.82 -0.35
C ASN A 15 4.20 -14.55 0.45
N ARG A 16 4.83 -14.35 1.62
CA ARG A 16 4.69 -13.15 2.45
C ARG A 16 5.41 -11.96 1.83
N GLN A 17 6.58 -12.18 1.22
CA GLN A 17 7.27 -11.15 0.44
C GLN A 17 6.41 -10.65 -0.73
N ARG A 18 5.81 -11.57 -1.50
CA ARG A 18 4.91 -11.23 -2.61
C ARG A 18 3.69 -10.47 -2.11
N MET A 19 3.07 -10.90 -1.02
CA MET A 19 1.94 -10.20 -0.40
C MET A 19 2.33 -8.76 0.00
N TYR A 20 3.48 -8.58 0.66
CA TYR A 20 3.95 -7.26 1.06
C TYR A 20 4.19 -6.33 -0.14
N ILE A 21 4.83 -6.83 -1.20
CA ILE A 21 5.03 -6.06 -2.44
C ILE A 21 3.67 -5.71 -3.07
N THR A 22 2.72 -6.64 -3.14
CA THR A 22 1.39 -6.36 -3.69
C THR A 22 0.64 -5.29 -2.91
N LEU A 23 0.74 -5.31 -1.57
CA LEU A 23 0.13 -4.29 -0.70
C LEU A 23 0.78 -2.92 -0.89
N LEU A 24 2.12 -2.86 -0.98
CA LEU A 24 2.84 -1.63 -1.29
C LEU A 24 2.46 -1.06 -2.66
N THR A 25 2.32 -1.91 -3.69
CA THR A 25 1.89 -1.46 -5.02
C THR A 25 0.44 -0.97 -5.02
N SER A 26 -0.46 -1.64 -4.29
CA SER A 26 -1.85 -1.21 -4.13
C SER A 26 -1.94 0.14 -3.42
N LEU A 27 -1.16 0.33 -2.35
CA LEU A 27 -1.09 1.60 -1.63
C LEU A 27 -0.58 2.73 -2.55
N GLN A 28 0.44 2.46 -3.38
CA GLN A 28 0.92 3.42 -4.37
C GLN A 28 -0.16 3.80 -5.39
N ILE A 29 -0.93 2.82 -5.89
CA ILE A 29 -2.03 3.07 -6.83
C ILE A 29 -3.11 3.95 -6.20
N PHE A 30 -3.53 3.65 -4.97
CA PHE A 30 -4.54 4.46 -4.27
C PHE A 30 -4.07 5.89 -4.04
N LEU A 31 -2.81 6.10 -3.66
CA LEU A 31 -2.28 7.46 -3.48
C LEU A 31 -2.27 8.24 -4.80
N ILE A 32 -1.83 7.62 -5.90
CA ILE A 32 -1.89 8.26 -7.23
C ILE A 32 -3.32 8.62 -7.58
N LEU A 33 -4.28 7.71 -7.36
CA LEU A 33 -5.69 7.95 -7.63
C LEU A 33 -6.25 9.08 -6.75
N ALA A 34 -5.92 9.12 -5.45
CA ALA A 34 -6.36 10.17 -4.53
C ALA A 34 -5.86 11.54 -5.00
N PHE A 35 -4.57 11.66 -5.34
CA PHE A 35 -4.02 12.93 -5.83
C PHE A 35 -4.49 13.31 -7.23
N SER A 36 -5.03 12.37 -8.01
CA SER A 36 -5.66 12.64 -9.30
C SER A 36 -7.15 12.98 -9.22
N ALA A 37 -7.79 12.81 -8.05
CA ALA A 37 -9.22 13.01 -7.89
C ALA A 37 -9.60 14.50 -8.05
N THR A 38 -10.58 14.78 -8.90
CA THR A 38 -11.08 16.14 -9.13
C THR A 38 -12.13 16.57 -8.11
N GLU A 39 -12.86 15.60 -7.55
CA GLU A 39 -13.93 15.82 -6.58
C GLU A 39 -13.50 15.47 -5.16
N VAL A 40 -13.87 16.31 -4.19
CA VAL A 40 -13.51 16.12 -2.77
C VAL A 40 -14.04 14.80 -2.20
N ILE A 41 -15.23 14.35 -2.63
CA ILE A 41 -15.80 13.08 -2.17
C ILE A 41 -15.02 11.87 -2.71
N ILE A 42 -14.56 11.94 -3.95
CA ILE A 42 -13.76 10.88 -4.57
C ILE A 42 -12.38 10.84 -3.94
N PHE A 43 -11.77 12.01 -3.69
CA PHE A 43 -10.55 12.12 -2.90
C PHE A 43 -10.72 11.45 -1.54
N TYR A 44 -11.78 11.77 -0.79
CA TYR A 44 -12.04 11.22 0.54
C TYR A 44 -12.17 9.69 0.53
N ILE A 45 -12.96 9.13 -0.38
CA ILE A 45 -13.16 7.68 -0.48
C ILE A 45 -11.82 6.96 -0.77
N ILE A 46 -11.06 7.45 -1.74
CA ILE A 46 -9.79 6.82 -2.13
C ILE A 46 -8.74 7.01 -1.03
N PHE A 47 -8.74 8.16 -0.36
CA PHE A 47 -7.87 8.43 0.78
C PHE A 47 -8.16 7.45 1.93
N GLU A 48 -9.41 7.27 2.33
CA GLU A 48 -9.80 6.29 3.35
C GLU A 48 -9.47 4.85 2.91
N ALA A 49 -9.61 4.52 1.63
CA ALA A 49 -9.26 3.20 1.10
C ALA A 49 -7.76 2.86 1.28
N THR A 50 -6.87 3.86 1.37
CA THR A 50 -5.43 3.62 1.67
C THR A 50 -5.20 3.06 3.08
N LEU A 51 -6.14 3.23 4.02
CA LEU A 51 -6.00 2.72 5.38
C LEU A 51 -5.96 1.19 5.43
N ILE A 52 -6.67 0.51 4.53
CA ILE A 52 -6.71 -0.97 4.50
C ILE A 52 -5.31 -1.56 4.26
N PRO A 53 -4.62 -1.28 3.12
CA PRO A 53 -3.27 -1.82 2.91
C PRO A 53 -2.27 -1.30 3.95
N THR A 54 -2.44 -0.07 4.45
CA THR A 54 -1.57 0.50 5.50
C THR A 54 -1.66 -0.30 6.80
N LEU A 55 -2.87 -0.58 7.28
CA LEU A 55 -3.10 -1.38 8.49
C LEU A 55 -2.57 -2.81 8.33
N VAL A 56 -2.78 -3.43 7.16
CA VAL A 56 -2.26 -4.77 6.89
C VAL A 56 -0.73 -4.79 6.92
N ILE A 57 -0.07 -3.73 6.43
CA ILE A 57 1.39 -3.61 6.48
C ILE A 57 1.91 -3.42 7.91
N ILE A 58 1.28 -2.56 8.73
CA ILE A 58 1.77 -2.26 10.09
C ILE A 58 1.52 -3.43 11.07
N THR A 59 0.45 -4.19 10.86
CA THR A 59 0.08 -5.31 11.74
C THR A 59 0.78 -6.63 11.40
N ARG A 60 1.61 -6.67 10.35
CA ARG A 60 2.26 -7.88 9.85
C ARG A 60 3.77 -7.79 9.90
#